data_AF-A0A7Y2PAJ8-F1
#
_entry.id   AF-A0A7Y2PAJ8-F1
#
_cell.length_a   1.000
_cell.length_b   1.000
_cell.length_c   1.000
_cell.angle_alpha   90.00
_cell.angle_beta   90.00
_cell.angle_gamma   90.00
#
_symmetry.space_group_name_H-M   'P 1'
#
loop_
_entity.id
_entity.type
_entity.pdbx_description
1 polymer ?
#
loop_
_entity_poly.entity_id
_entity_poly.type
_entity_poly.pdbx_seq_one_letter_code
_entity_poly.pdbx_strand_id
1 'polypeptide(L)'
;MTSLDEEQLKARIGLMTFTTNSSGTSVQINIRNQVGSSSPNNPAFASPTRYYDIWNSVTNYAYASGGTPTAQALVASNTFFTNAYDTNAPCRKNFAILLTDGEDTMGLPGHGNGYSPDYYCSGSFNSDGCPTGSNPGQVTRNNEVIQAAANLKAQGYELFSVGVGISGNQEHLRVLREVLRRAAEQEGLTATQAEYNAIGATGDNTARADGRAFFATDATQLAISLTNIFKQITVGTYSFTSPTVLSVRSVDRNELYLASFSPSIPPATFWPASMRAYTINADNTLTFRWDAATQLQVKSPSSREIFTGRFDNTASTWGREAFTTSNISPVDLSVPDTATRDSLVDYIRGIGHDNNMKLGDIFHSKPVLVSSPSIFHIEEGYSHLHTSDSGLSPGGKTFQKAKEHRRRILYAGANDGMLHAFLAGEWNSSTGLYSTNDTGEELFGYVPNTIWPTLIDYLPGDVTSHCYHVDSSPRVADVWWYNGTDDDIKQASEWHTVLVAGLRKGGDGYFALDVTDPESGVTSSFPGVLWENNDTTVFAETWSEPFIGKVSIKDSS
;
A
#
# COMPACT_ATOMS: atom_id res chain seq x y z
N MET A 1 -0.84 -11.42 -26.54
CA MET A 1 -0.88 -9.95 -26.58
C MET A 1 -1.31 -9.56 -27.97
N THR A 2 -2.45 -8.86 -28.08
CA THR A 2 -2.87 -8.21 -29.33
C THR A 2 -2.00 -6.96 -29.55
N SER A 3 -2.00 -6.39 -30.76
CA SER A 3 -1.29 -5.14 -31.05
C SER A 3 -1.78 -3.95 -30.20
N LEU A 4 -3.01 -4.04 -29.67
CA LEU A 4 -3.58 -3.05 -28.76
C LEU A 4 -2.98 -3.14 -27.34
N ASP A 5 -2.63 -4.35 -26.88
CA ASP A 5 -2.06 -4.58 -25.55
C ASP A 5 -0.59 -4.08 -25.48
N GLU A 6 0.16 -4.20 -26.58
CA GLU A 6 1.53 -3.66 -26.69
C GLU A 6 1.57 -2.13 -26.63
N GLU A 7 0.52 -1.46 -27.15
CA GLU A 7 0.43 0.01 -27.16
C GLU A 7 0.10 0.59 -25.78
N GLN A 8 -0.59 -0.18 -24.93
CA GLN A 8 -0.98 0.22 -23.58
C GLN A 8 0.11 0.01 -22.53
N LEU A 9 0.90 -1.08 -22.60
CA LEU A 9 1.90 -1.37 -21.57
C LEU A 9 3.24 -0.66 -21.76
N LYS A 10 3.65 -0.33 -22.99
CA LYS A 10 4.92 0.37 -23.36
C LYS A 10 6.16 -0.01 -22.52
N ALA A 11 6.22 -1.23 -21.99
CA ALA A 11 7.34 -1.70 -21.19
C ALA A 11 8.54 -1.92 -22.12
N ARG A 12 9.70 -1.37 -21.75
CA ARG A 12 10.93 -1.47 -22.55
C ARG A 12 11.89 -2.39 -21.85
N ILE A 13 12.26 -3.47 -22.51
CA ILE A 13 13.17 -4.47 -21.98
C ILE A 13 14.48 -4.36 -22.75
N GLY A 14 15.56 -4.06 -22.04
CA GLY A 14 16.92 -4.27 -22.52
C GLY A 14 17.47 -5.55 -21.93
N LEU A 15 18.21 -6.33 -22.71
CA LEU A 15 18.95 -7.49 -22.19
C LEU A 15 20.42 -7.11 -22.11
N MET A 16 21.01 -7.21 -20.92
CA MET A 16 22.45 -7.05 -20.76
C MET A 16 23.09 -8.42 -20.56
N THR A 17 24.14 -8.70 -21.33
CA THR A 17 24.92 -9.93 -21.21
C THR A 17 26.34 -9.60 -20.83
N PHE A 18 26.89 -10.36 -19.89
CA PHE A 18 28.24 -10.20 -19.39
C PHE A 18 29.03 -11.46 -19.75
N THR A 19 30.16 -11.27 -20.42
CA THR A 19 31.11 -12.35 -20.69
C THR A 19 32.50 -11.88 -20.30
N THR A 20 33.45 -12.79 -20.21
CA THR A 20 34.87 -12.43 -20.21
C THR A 20 35.50 -12.82 -21.54
N ASN A 21 36.64 -12.21 -21.88
CA ASN A 21 37.44 -12.72 -22.99
C ASN A 21 37.88 -14.18 -22.73
N SER A 22 38.34 -14.89 -23.76
CA SER A 22 38.78 -16.29 -23.65
C SER A 22 39.88 -16.54 -22.60
N SER A 23 40.57 -15.50 -22.15
CA SER A 23 41.58 -15.54 -21.09
C SER A 23 41.07 -15.19 -19.68
N GLY A 24 39.80 -14.82 -19.52
CA GLY A 24 39.22 -14.36 -18.25
C GLY A 24 39.73 -12.99 -17.76
N THR A 25 40.56 -12.28 -18.53
CA THR A 25 41.28 -11.07 -18.08
C THR A 25 40.53 -9.76 -18.26
N SER A 26 39.53 -9.73 -19.14
CA SER A 26 38.75 -8.54 -19.43
C SER A 26 37.27 -8.85 -19.41
N VAL A 27 36.49 -7.99 -18.75
CA VAL A 27 35.04 -8.01 -18.77
C VAL A 27 34.55 -7.45 -20.11
N GLN A 28 33.54 -8.11 -20.69
CA GLN A 28 32.80 -7.66 -21.85
C GLN A 28 31.32 -7.53 -21.48
N ILE A 29 30.85 -6.30 -21.34
CA ILE A 29 29.46 -5.98 -21.05
C ILE A 29 28.79 -5.53 -22.33
N ASN A 30 27.81 -6.30 -22.81
CA ASN A 30 27.11 -6.02 -24.04
C ASN A 30 25.63 -5.75 -23.75
N ILE A 31 25.15 -4.59 -24.19
CA ILE A 31 23.73 -4.24 -24.18
C ILE A 31 23.12 -4.76 -25.49
N ARG A 32 22.19 -5.69 -25.39
CA ARG A 32 21.48 -6.29 -26.53
C ARG A 32 20.14 -5.60 -26.72
N ASN A 33 19.82 -5.29 -27.98
CA ASN A 33 18.58 -4.61 -28.39
C ASN A 33 18.37 -3.28 -27.66
N GLN A 34 19.43 -2.47 -27.57
CA GLN A 34 19.35 -1.13 -26.98
C GLN A 34 18.44 -0.22 -27.82
N VAL A 35 17.53 0.49 -27.15
CA VAL A 35 16.72 1.52 -27.80
C VAL A 35 17.59 2.75 -28.06
N GLY A 36 17.61 3.24 -29.29
CA GLY A 36 18.42 4.39 -29.67
C GLY A 36 17.89 5.71 -29.11
N SER A 37 18.80 6.61 -28.74
CA SER A 37 18.48 7.94 -28.17
C SER A 37 17.68 8.85 -29.10
N SER A 38 17.75 8.63 -30.42
CA SER A 38 16.98 9.37 -31.43
C SER A 38 15.54 8.87 -31.59
N SER A 39 15.21 7.72 -31.03
CA SER A 39 13.88 7.13 -31.09
C SER A 39 13.59 6.37 -29.81
N PRO A 40 13.59 7.06 -28.66
CA PRO A 40 13.42 6.41 -27.37
C PRO A 40 12.08 5.65 -27.35
N ASN A 41 11.05 6.11 -28.07
CA ASN A 41 9.73 5.49 -28.10
C ASN A 41 9.56 4.24 -28.98
N ASN A 42 10.60 3.78 -29.68
CA ASN A 42 10.50 2.55 -30.46
C ASN A 42 10.54 1.30 -29.56
N PRO A 43 9.77 0.25 -29.89
CA PRO A 43 9.88 -1.03 -29.21
C PRO A 43 11.27 -1.64 -29.45
N ALA A 44 11.83 -2.30 -28.42
CA ALA A 44 13.15 -2.93 -28.49
C ALA A 44 13.20 -4.13 -29.45
N PHE A 45 12.04 -4.73 -29.74
CA PHE A 45 11.85 -5.82 -30.69
C PHE A 45 10.88 -5.39 -31.79
N ALA A 46 10.93 -6.06 -32.94
CA ALA A 46 10.00 -5.81 -34.03
C ALA A 46 8.57 -6.11 -33.56
N SER A 47 7.63 -5.17 -33.74
CA SER A 47 6.22 -5.39 -33.38
C SER A 47 5.52 -6.26 -34.44
N PRO A 48 4.66 -7.23 -34.04
CA PRO A 48 4.42 -7.63 -32.66
C PRO A 48 5.58 -8.44 -32.09
N THR A 49 5.97 -8.15 -30.85
CA THR A 49 7.06 -8.83 -30.15
C THR A 49 6.67 -10.28 -29.94
N ARG A 50 7.39 -11.21 -30.57
CA ARG A 50 7.15 -12.64 -30.39
C ARG A 50 8.10 -13.20 -29.35
N TYR A 51 7.65 -14.24 -28.64
CA TYR A 51 8.52 -15.02 -27.76
C TYR A 51 9.82 -15.44 -28.44
N TYR A 52 9.74 -15.80 -29.73
CA TYR A 52 10.88 -16.18 -30.55
C TYR A 52 11.95 -15.07 -30.65
N ASP A 53 11.55 -13.80 -30.74
CA ASP A 53 12.49 -12.67 -30.86
C ASP A 53 13.28 -12.49 -29.55
N ILE A 54 12.60 -12.64 -28.41
CA ILE A 54 13.22 -12.62 -27.07
C ILE A 54 14.12 -13.85 -26.90
N TRP A 55 13.61 -15.05 -27.21
CA TRP A 55 14.35 -16.31 -27.08
C TRP A 55 15.64 -16.33 -27.91
N ASN A 56 15.59 -15.89 -29.16
CA ASN A 56 16.78 -15.78 -30.00
C ASN A 56 17.77 -14.75 -29.46
N SER A 57 17.29 -13.65 -28.88
CA SER A 57 18.19 -12.69 -28.24
C SER A 57 18.86 -13.25 -27.00
N VAL A 58 18.20 -14.13 -26.24
CA VAL A 58 18.79 -14.71 -25.03
C VAL A 58 19.75 -15.84 -25.41
N THR A 59 19.29 -16.81 -26.20
CA THR A 59 20.05 -18.04 -26.50
C THR A 59 21.32 -17.82 -27.31
N ASN A 60 21.33 -16.85 -28.24
CA ASN A 60 22.52 -16.55 -29.03
C ASN A 60 23.64 -15.89 -28.22
N TYR A 61 23.37 -15.42 -27.00
CA TYR A 61 24.34 -14.68 -26.18
C TYR A 61 24.50 -15.22 -24.75
N ALA A 62 23.79 -16.30 -24.40
CA ALA A 62 23.89 -16.98 -23.10
C ALA A 62 25.09 -17.95 -23.05
N TYR A 63 26.29 -17.43 -23.28
CA TYR A 63 27.54 -18.19 -23.07
C TYR A 63 28.13 -17.80 -21.72
N ALA A 64 28.03 -18.69 -20.72
CA ALA A 64 28.69 -18.49 -19.43
C ALA A 64 30.17 -18.92 -19.54
N SER A 65 31.09 -17.96 -19.50
CA SER A 65 32.53 -18.26 -19.43
C SER A 65 33.33 -17.18 -18.68
N GLY A 66 34.16 -17.65 -17.75
CA GLY A 66 35.08 -16.84 -16.92
C GLY A 66 34.45 -16.30 -15.64
N GLY A 67 34.87 -15.10 -15.21
CA GLY A 67 34.46 -14.50 -13.94
C GLY A 67 33.09 -13.82 -13.96
N THR A 68 32.62 -13.40 -12.78
CA THR A 68 31.29 -12.83 -12.52
C THR A 68 31.44 -11.35 -12.16
N PRO A 69 31.19 -10.40 -13.08
CA PRO A 69 31.48 -8.97 -12.89
C PRO A 69 30.29 -8.17 -12.36
N THR A 70 29.75 -8.56 -11.21
CA THR A 70 28.46 -8.04 -10.70
C THR A 70 28.45 -6.52 -10.47
N ALA A 71 29.48 -5.95 -9.84
CA ALA A 71 29.53 -4.50 -9.60
C ALA A 71 29.65 -3.71 -10.91
N GLN A 72 30.50 -4.18 -11.84
CA GLN A 72 30.63 -3.54 -13.16
C GLN A 72 29.34 -3.64 -13.97
N ALA A 73 28.59 -4.75 -13.86
CA ALA A 73 27.30 -4.94 -14.48
C ALA A 73 26.27 -3.90 -14.02
N LEU A 74 26.18 -3.68 -12.71
CA LEU A 74 25.30 -2.66 -12.13
C LEU A 74 25.70 -1.26 -12.59
N VAL A 75 27.00 -0.93 -12.61
CA VAL A 75 27.48 0.37 -13.13
C VAL A 75 27.16 0.54 -14.62
N ALA A 76 27.37 -0.48 -15.43
CA ALA A 76 27.09 -0.44 -16.87
C ALA A 76 25.59 -0.32 -17.17
N SER A 77 24.72 -0.85 -16.31
CA SER A 77 23.27 -0.67 -16.44
C SER A 77 22.85 0.81 -16.46
N ASN A 78 23.62 1.69 -15.81
CA ASN A 78 23.39 3.13 -15.89
C ASN A 78 23.52 3.68 -17.33
N THR A 79 24.45 3.14 -18.11
CA THR A 79 24.65 3.53 -19.52
C THR A 79 23.44 3.17 -20.39
N PHE A 80 22.71 2.10 -20.03
CA PHE A 80 21.46 1.76 -20.70
C PHE A 80 20.40 2.85 -20.47
N PHE A 81 20.17 3.22 -19.21
CA PHE A 81 19.11 4.16 -18.85
C PHE A 81 19.38 5.57 -19.35
N THR A 82 20.64 6.03 -19.31
CA THR A 82 21.04 7.34 -19.85
C THR A 82 20.84 7.44 -21.36
N ASN A 83 21.18 6.39 -22.13
CA ASN A 83 20.98 6.39 -23.58
C ASN A 83 19.50 6.18 -24.00
N ALA A 84 18.71 5.50 -23.18
CA ALA A 84 17.28 5.26 -23.40
C ALA A 84 16.37 6.38 -22.83
N TYR A 85 16.96 7.41 -22.22
CA TYR A 85 16.28 8.51 -21.55
C TYR A 85 15.48 9.36 -22.54
N ASP A 86 14.20 9.60 -22.24
CA ASP A 86 13.32 10.45 -23.02
C ASP A 86 13.00 11.72 -22.22
N THR A 87 13.57 12.85 -22.65
CA THR A 87 13.32 14.16 -22.01
C THR A 87 11.85 14.58 -22.04
N ASN A 88 11.04 14.00 -22.93
CA ASN A 88 9.63 14.31 -23.08
C ASN A 88 8.70 13.39 -22.25
N ALA A 89 9.24 12.36 -21.58
CA ALA A 89 8.50 11.46 -20.72
C ALA A 89 9.16 11.28 -19.33
N PRO A 90 9.27 12.37 -18.54
CA PRO A 90 10.01 12.37 -17.26
C PRO A 90 9.39 11.47 -16.18
N CYS A 91 8.16 10.99 -16.36
CA CYS A 91 7.43 10.18 -15.38
C CYS A 91 7.63 8.66 -15.54
N ARG A 92 8.50 8.19 -16.44
CA ARG A 92 8.72 6.74 -16.60
C ARG A 92 9.63 6.20 -15.48
N LYS A 93 9.10 5.25 -14.69
CA LYS A 93 9.91 4.48 -13.74
C LYS A 93 10.84 3.50 -14.49
N ASN A 94 12.06 3.37 -14.00
CA ASN A 94 13.08 2.50 -14.57
C ASN A 94 13.47 1.43 -13.56
N PHE A 95 13.59 0.19 -14.04
CA PHE A 95 13.87 -0.98 -13.23
C PHE A 95 15.05 -1.76 -13.81
N ALA A 96 15.90 -2.28 -12.94
CA ALA A 96 16.98 -3.21 -13.27
C ALA A 96 16.70 -4.56 -12.61
N ILE A 97 16.92 -5.66 -13.34
CA ILE A 97 16.84 -7.02 -12.79
C ILE A 97 18.22 -7.65 -12.94
N LEU A 98 18.90 -7.87 -11.82
CA LEU A 98 20.18 -8.57 -11.77
C LEU A 98 19.92 -10.08 -11.61
N LEU A 99 20.43 -10.88 -12.54
CA LEU A 99 20.46 -12.33 -12.43
C LEU A 99 21.93 -12.75 -12.26
N THR A 100 22.25 -13.49 -11.20
CA THR A 100 23.60 -14.00 -10.96
C THR A 100 23.57 -15.39 -10.35
N ASP A 101 24.54 -16.22 -10.71
CA ASP A 101 24.78 -17.55 -10.13
C ASP A 101 25.93 -17.57 -9.10
N GLY A 102 26.62 -16.44 -8.92
CA GLY A 102 27.80 -16.38 -8.07
C GLY A 102 28.16 -14.99 -7.55
N GLU A 103 29.14 -14.96 -6.65
CA GLU A 103 29.75 -13.75 -6.09
C GLU A 103 30.57 -12.98 -7.13
N ASP A 104 30.81 -11.69 -6.86
CA ASP A 104 31.64 -10.85 -7.75
C ASP A 104 33.11 -11.27 -7.68
N THR A 105 33.66 -11.72 -8.80
CA THR A 105 35.06 -12.14 -8.93
C THR A 105 35.94 -11.11 -9.66
N MET A 106 35.36 -10.06 -10.23
CA MET A 106 36.10 -9.08 -11.05
C MET A 106 36.23 -7.71 -10.37
N GLY A 107 35.26 -7.30 -9.55
CA GLY A 107 35.26 -5.99 -8.87
C GLY A 107 35.27 -4.79 -9.81
N LEU A 108 35.36 -3.57 -9.30
CA LEU A 108 35.55 -2.37 -10.11
C LEU A 108 37.02 -2.18 -10.53
N PRO A 109 37.31 -1.46 -11.64
CA PRO A 109 38.67 -1.19 -12.07
C PRO A 109 39.53 -0.58 -10.94
N GLY A 110 40.69 -1.17 -10.67
CA GLY A 110 41.62 -0.72 -9.62
C GLY A 110 41.52 -1.49 -8.29
N HIS A 111 40.56 -2.41 -8.15
CA HIS A 111 40.31 -3.15 -6.91
C HIS A 111 40.67 -4.66 -6.96
N GLY A 112 41.40 -5.08 -8.00
CA GLY A 112 41.98 -6.43 -8.15
C GLY A 112 41.04 -7.48 -8.75
N ASN A 113 41.55 -8.30 -9.68
CA ASN A 113 40.80 -9.43 -10.28
C ASN A 113 41.02 -10.70 -9.46
N GLY A 114 39.95 -11.42 -9.08
CA GLY A 114 40.02 -12.71 -8.40
C GLY A 114 39.69 -13.87 -9.35
N TYR A 115 40.58 -14.86 -9.45
CA TYR A 115 40.37 -16.05 -10.31
C TYR A 115 40.11 -17.35 -9.55
N SER A 116 40.22 -17.36 -8.23
CA SER A 116 40.18 -18.60 -7.44
C SER A 116 38.79 -18.85 -6.85
N PRO A 117 38.15 -20.00 -7.11
CA PRO A 117 36.88 -20.40 -6.52
C PRO A 117 36.95 -20.83 -5.05
N ASP A 118 38.15 -20.88 -4.45
CA ASP A 118 38.33 -21.28 -3.05
C ASP A 118 38.14 -20.06 -2.14
N TYR A 119 36.87 -19.85 -1.76
CA TYR A 119 36.39 -18.74 -0.93
C TYR A 119 36.22 -19.11 0.54
N TYR A 120 36.51 -20.37 0.89
CA TYR A 120 36.44 -20.91 2.24
C TYR A 120 37.61 -21.87 2.46
N CYS A 121 38.49 -21.52 3.39
CA CYS A 121 39.61 -22.36 3.79
C CYS A 121 39.81 -22.25 5.28
N SER A 122 40.19 -23.37 5.88
CA SER A 122 40.51 -23.46 7.30
C SER A 122 39.37 -23.03 8.24
N GLY A 123 38.11 -23.12 7.80
CA GLY A 123 36.96 -22.86 8.66
C GLY A 123 36.57 -21.38 8.80
N SER A 124 36.99 -20.49 7.90
CA SER A 124 36.68 -19.06 7.99
C SER A 124 36.61 -18.38 6.62
N PHE A 125 35.73 -17.38 6.51
CA PHE A 125 35.68 -16.44 5.40
C PHE A 125 36.83 -15.42 5.53
N ASN A 126 37.61 -15.23 4.46
CA ASN A 126 38.81 -14.39 4.45
C ASN A 126 38.55 -13.12 3.64
N SER A 127 39.17 -11.99 4.04
CA SER A 127 39.04 -10.69 3.35
C SER A 127 39.43 -10.75 1.87
N ASP A 128 40.31 -11.69 1.52
CA ASP A 128 41.07 -11.75 0.27
C ASP A 128 41.01 -13.15 -0.39
N GLY A 129 40.02 -13.98 -0.02
CA GLY A 129 39.97 -15.39 -0.43
C GLY A 129 41.06 -16.24 0.24
N CYS A 130 41.29 -17.46 -0.25
CA CYS A 130 42.26 -18.36 0.39
C CYS A 130 43.72 -17.92 0.25
N PRO A 131 44.55 -18.06 1.31
CA PRO A 131 45.88 -17.44 1.43
C PRO A 131 46.97 -18.02 0.50
N THR A 132 46.63 -18.78 -0.53
CA THR A 132 47.56 -19.36 -1.51
C THR A 132 47.75 -18.52 -2.78
N GLY A 133 47.19 -17.31 -2.85
CA GLY A 133 47.43 -16.38 -3.94
C GLY A 133 47.07 -14.94 -3.57
N SER A 134 47.79 -13.98 -4.14
CA SER A 134 47.58 -12.55 -3.96
C SER A 134 46.31 -12.07 -4.71
N ASN A 135 45.13 -12.20 -4.10
CA ASN A 135 43.87 -11.62 -4.59
C ASN A 135 43.17 -10.79 -3.50
N PRO A 136 43.66 -9.57 -3.19
CA PRO A 136 43.02 -8.71 -2.20
C PRO A 136 41.57 -8.35 -2.60
N GLY A 137 40.63 -8.30 -1.65
CA GLY A 137 39.44 -7.47 -1.77
C GLY A 137 38.07 -8.14 -1.95
N GLN A 138 37.78 -9.32 -1.41
CA GLN A 138 36.42 -9.89 -1.44
C GLN A 138 35.40 -9.01 -0.69
N VAL A 139 35.76 -8.55 0.51
CA VAL A 139 34.94 -7.59 1.28
C VAL A 139 34.74 -6.31 0.47
N THR A 140 35.78 -5.85 -0.21
CA THR A 140 35.73 -4.69 -1.11
C THR A 140 34.75 -4.93 -2.26
N ARG A 141 34.85 -6.04 -2.97
CA ARG A 141 33.95 -6.38 -4.10
C ARG A 141 32.49 -6.53 -3.67
N ASN A 142 32.23 -7.20 -2.55
CA ASN A 142 30.86 -7.31 -2.00
C ASN A 142 30.29 -5.93 -1.66
N ASN A 143 31.10 -5.07 -1.05
CA ASN A 143 30.71 -3.69 -0.76
C ASN A 143 30.54 -2.86 -2.04
N GLU A 144 31.33 -3.10 -3.08
CA GLU A 144 31.17 -2.44 -4.38
C GLU A 144 29.85 -2.81 -5.05
N VAL A 145 29.39 -4.07 -4.97
CA VAL A 145 28.07 -4.46 -5.46
C VAL A 145 26.97 -3.69 -4.74
N ILE A 146 27.04 -3.60 -3.41
CA ILE A 146 26.07 -2.87 -2.58
C ILE A 146 26.08 -1.36 -2.92
N GLN A 147 27.26 -0.77 -3.08
CA GLN A 147 27.42 0.64 -3.43
C GLN A 147 26.96 0.93 -4.87
N ALA A 148 27.25 0.06 -5.82
CA ALA A 148 26.76 0.18 -7.20
C ALA A 148 25.23 0.17 -7.24
N ALA A 149 24.58 -0.69 -6.45
CA ALA A 149 23.13 -0.73 -6.32
C ALA A 149 22.54 0.53 -5.67
N ALA A 150 23.19 1.07 -4.63
CA ALA A 150 22.79 2.34 -4.01
C ALA A 150 22.92 3.53 -4.99
N ASN A 151 23.97 3.54 -5.81
CA ASN A 151 24.16 4.55 -6.85
C ASN A 151 23.06 4.50 -7.92
N LEU A 152 22.54 3.31 -8.26
CA LEU A 152 21.37 3.19 -9.14
C LEU A 152 20.12 3.83 -8.52
N LYS A 153 19.91 3.66 -7.20
CA LYS A 153 18.78 4.29 -6.51
C LYS A 153 18.89 5.81 -6.48
N ALA A 154 20.09 6.35 -6.29
CA ALA A 154 20.35 7.79 -6.35
C ALA A 154 20.00 8.40 -7.72
N GLN A 155 20.00 7.60 -8.78
CA GLN A 155 19.61 7.99 -10.13
C GLN A 155 18.14 7.68 -10.47
N GLY A 156 17.38 7.19 -9.50
CA GLY A 156 15.95 6.90 -9.64
C GLY A 156 15.62 5.53 -10.23
N TYR A 157 16.57 4.58 -10.19
CA TYR A 157 16.38 3.23 -10.73
C TYR A 157 16.18 2.21 -9.60
N GLU A 158 15.15 1.38 -9.71
CA GLU A 158 14.87 0.32 -8.74
C GLU A 158 15.50 -1.01 -9.16
N LEU A 159 16.14 -1.70 -8.22
CA LEU A 159 16.86 -2.95 -8.48
C LEU A 159 16.12 -4.16 -7.88
N PHE A 160 15.93 -5.19 -8.70
CA PHE A 160 15.59 -6.55 -8.28
C PHE A 160 16.81 -7.45 -8.45
N SER A 161 17.02 -8.38 -7.53
CA SER A 161 18.11 -9.37 -7.63
C SER A 161 17.57 -10.78 -7.59
N VAL A 162 18.07 -11.65 -8.47
CA VAL A 162 17.76 -13.08 -8.51
C VAL A 162 19.05 -13.88 -8.43
N GLY A 163 19.23 -14.60 -7.33
CA GLY A 163 20.31 -15.58 -7.17
C GLY A 163 19.91 -16.95 -7.70
N VAL A 164 20.66 -17.50 -8.64
CA VAL A 164 20.36 -18.79 -9.30
C VAL A 164 21.32 -19.86 -8.81
N GLY A 165 20.81 -20.99 -8.34
CA GLY A 165 21.62 -22.12 -7.86
C GLY A 165 22.31 -21.89 -6.51
N ILE A 166 21.97 -20.81 -5.79
CA ILE A 166 22.64 -20.42 -4.54
C ILE A 166 21.96 -20.98 -3.27
N SER A 167 21.36 -22.17 -3.40
CA SER A 167 20.83 -22.92 -2.27
C SER A 167 21.92 -23.65 -1.51
N GLY A 168 21.86 -23.57 -0.20
CA GLY A 168 22.76 -24.32 0.67
C GLY A 168 23.12 -23.53 1.91
N ASN A 169 23.66 -24.27 2.87
CA ASN A 169 24.03 -23.75 4.18
C ASN A 169 25.51 -23.39 4.29
N GLN A 170 26.21 -23.33 3.15
CA GLN A 170 27.61 -22.96 3.11
C GLN A 170 27.76 -21.47 3.40
N GLU A 171 28.81 -21.10 4.15
CA GLU A 171 28.99 -19.74 4.65
C GLU A 171 29.06 -18.70 3.52
N HIS A 172 29.79 -19.00 2.44
CA HIS A 172 29.88 -18.12 1.26
C HIS A 172 28.51 -17.90 0.60
N LEU A 173 27.67 -18.94 0.47
CA LEU A 173 26.31 -18.76 -0.08
C LEU A 173 25.44 -17.88 0.82
N ARG A 174 25.58 -17.96 2.15
CA ARG A 174 24.89 -17.04 3.08
C ARG A 174 25.36 -15.61 2.87
N VAL A 175 26.67 -15.38 2.74
CA VAL A 175 27.22 -14.06 2.45
C VAL A 175 26.74 -13.52 1.10
N LEU A 176 26.79 -14.32 0.04
CA LEU A 176 26.27 -13.95 -1.29
C LEU A 176 24.79 -13.55 -1.22
N ARG A 177 23.95 -14.37 -0.58
CA ARG A 177 22.52 -14.05 -0.44
C ARG A 177 22.29 -12.76 0.35
N GLU A 178 23.08 -12.50 1.39
CA GLU A 178 23.03 -11.24 2.13
C GLU A 178 23.48 -10.04 1.28
N VAL A 179 24.53 -10.19 0.47
CA VAL A 179 24.99 -9.13 -0.47
C VAL A 179 23.91 -8.80 -1.48
N LEU A 180 23.24 -9.80 -2.06
CA LEU A 180 22.13 -9.59 -3.01
C LEU A 180 20.94 -8.91 -2.35
N ARG A 181 20.59 -9.27 -1.10
CA ARG A 181 19.55 -8.56 -0.33
C ARG A 181 19.92 -7.09 -0.10
N ARG A 182 21.12 -6.82 0.41
CA ARG A 182 21.58 -5.43 0.63
C ARG A 182 21.64 -4.63 -0.67
N ALA A 183 22.00 -5.27 -1.78
CA ALA A 183 21.95 -4.64 -3.10
C ALA A 183 20.49 -4.31 -3.49
N ALA A 184 19.54 -5.22 -3.30
CA ALA A 184 18.13 -5.01 -3.61
C ALA A 184 17.42 -3.98 -2.69
N GLU A 185 17.88 -3.80 -1.44
CA GLU A 185 17.48 -2.69 -0.56
C GLU A 185 17.93 -1.33 -1.14
N GLN A 186 19.10 -1.30 -1.78
CA GLN A 186 19.74 -0.10 -2.33
C GLN A 186 20.04 1.00 -1.30
N GLU A 187 20.20 0.63 -0.02
CA GLU A 187 20.50 1.57 1.08
C GLU A 187 22.00 1.84 1.27
N GLY A 188 22.88 1.13 0.55
CA GLY A 188 24.34 1.31 0.67
C GLY A 188 24.94 0.73 1.95
N LEU A 189 24.27 -0.24 2.59
CA LEU A 189 24.67 -0.87 3.85
C LEU A 189 25.88 -1.81 3.69
N THR A 190 27.08 -1.25 3.57
CA THR A 190 28.33 -2.02 3.52
C THR A 190 28.61 -2.76 4.83
N ALA A 191 29.40 -3.83 4.77
CA ALA A 191 29.84 -4.58 5.95
C ALA A 191 31.37 -4.69 6.02
N THR A 192 31.86 -4.81 7.24
CA THR A 192 33.24 -5.16 7.58
C THR A 192 33.47 -6.67 7.46
N GLN A 193 34.74 -7.07 7.45
CA GLN A 193 35.10 -8.50 7.44
C GLN A 193 34.49 -9.28 8.62
N ALA A 194 34.50 -8.71 9.82
CA ALA A 194 33.96 -9.36 11.01
C ALA A 194 32.44 -9.60 10.88
N GLU A 195 31.72 -8.66 10.29
CA GLU A 195 30.28 -8.79 10.03
C GLU A 195 29.98 -9.85 8.97
N TYR A 196 30.74 -9.89 7.87
CA TYR A 196 30.59 -10.95 6.88
C TYR A 196 30.89 -12.34 7.44
N ASN A 197 31.91 -12.46 8.30
CA ASN A 197 32.20 -13.71 9.01
C ASN A 197 31.04 -14.11 9.93
N ALA A 198 30.45 -13.14 10.63
CA ALA A 198 29.28 -13.38 11.47
C ALA A 198 28.09 -13.88 10.63
N ILE A 199 27.77 -13.22 9.51
CA ILE A 199 26.71 -13.63 8.58
C ILE A 199 26.95 -15.05 8.05
N GLY A 200 28.18 -15.34 7.63
CA GLY A 200 28.58 -16.67 7.18
C GLY A 200 28.28 -17.74 8.24
N ALA A 201 28.60 -17.46 9.51
CA ALA A 201 28.39 -18.38 10.63
C ALA A 201 26.92 -18.49 11.09
N THR A 202 26.20 -17.37 11.21
CA THR A 202 24.85 -17.32 11.80
C THR A 202 23.73 -17.52 10.79
N GLY A 203 23.95 -17.19 9.52
CA GLY A 203 22.91 -17.17 8.48
C GLY A 203 22.62 -15.76 7.96
N ASP A 204 22.08 -15.69 6.74
CA ASP A 204 21.59 -14.48 6.09
C ASP A 204 20.27 -13.99 6.69
N ASN A 205 20.03 -12.67 6.66
CA ASN A 205 18.80 -12.10 7.19
C ASN A 205 17.69 -12.13 6.12
N THR A 206 16.79 -13.09 6.22
CA THR A 206 15.72 -13.30 5.22
C THR A 206 14.65 -12.21 5.23
N ALA A 207 14.55 -11.39 6.28
CA ALA A 207 13.64 -10.25 6.33
C ALA A 207 14.14 -9.04 5.52
N ARG A 208 15.43 -9.03 5.14
CA ARG A 208 16.00 -7.97 4.29
C ARG A 208 15.55 -8.13 2.85
N ALA A 209 15.27 -7.00 2.19
CA ALA A 209 14.86 -6.94 0.79
C ALA A 209 13.72 -7.92 0.43
N ASP A 210 12.80 -8.19 1.36
CA ASP A 210 11.69 -9.10 1.10
C ASP A 210 10.89 -8.62 -0.11
N GLY A 211 10.59 -9.54 -1.03
CA GLY A 211 9.97 -9.25 -2.31
C GLY A 211 10.85 -8.56 -3.37
N ARG A 212 12.09 -8.14 -3.09
CA ARG A 212 13.02 -7.59 -4.09
C ARG A 212 14.22 -8.49 -4.40
N ALA A 213 14.60 -9.34 -3.45
CA ALA A 213 15.62 -10.35 -3.62
C ALA A 213 14.98 -11.74 -3.68
N PHE A 214 15.23 -12.45 -4.78
CA PHE A 214 14.69 -13.78 -5.03
C PHE A 214 15.83 -14.79 -5.17
N PHE A 215 15.55 -16.04 -4.79
CA PHE A 215 16.50 -17.12 -4.87
C PHE A 215 15.84 -18.33 -5.50
N ALA A 216 16.45 -18.86 -6.55
CA ALA A 216 15.91 -19.96 -7.33
C ALA A 216 16.94 -21.09 -7.42
N THR A 217 16.52 -22.32 -7.13
CA THR A 217 17.38 -23.51 -7.22
C THR A 217 17.21 -24.28 -8.54
N ASP A 218 16.11 -24.02 -9.24
CA ASP A 218 15.76 -24.65 -10.49
C ASP A 218 15.09 -23.66 -11.46
N ALA A 219 14.86 -24.12 -12.69
CA ALA A 219 14.24 -23.31 -13.74
C ALA A 219 12.79 -22.89 -13.41
N THR A 220 12.06 -23.71 -12.64
CA THR A 220 10.68 -23.42 -12.24
C THR A 220 10.65 -22.28 -11.23
N GLN A 221 11.50 -22.34 -10.20
CA GLN A 221 11.64 -21.26 -9.21
C GLN A 221 12.16 -19.97 -9.82
N LEU A 222 13.04 -20.06 -10.83
CA LEU A 222 13.51 -18.89 -11.58
C LEU A 222 12.35 -18.24 -12.34
N ALA A 223 11.51 -19.04 -13.01
CA ALA A 223 10.33 -18.54 -13.71
C ALA A 223 9.33 -17.89 -12.75
N ILE A 224 9.12 -18.46 -11.55
CA ILE A 224 8.27 -17.88 -10.49
C ILE A 224 8.84 -16.54 -10.03
N SER A 225 10.15 -16.47 -9.75
CA SER A 225 10.83 -15.25 -9.30
C SER A 225 10.68 -14.12 -10.32
N LEU A 226 10.95 -14.41 -11.60
CA LEU A 226 10.79 -13.44 -12.68
C LEU A 226 9.32 -13.01 -12.87
N THR A 227 8.37 -13.94 -12.74
CA THR A 227 6.94 -13.62 -12.81
C THR A 227 6.53 -12.66 -11.70
N ASN A 228 7.02 -12.86 -10.48
CA ASN A 228 6.75 -11.98 -9.35
C ASN A 228 7.35 -10.58 -9.59
N ILE A 229 8.59 -10.50 -10.09
CA ILE A 229 9.23 -9.23 -10.44
C ILE A 229 8.43 -8.47 -11.51
N PHE A 230 8.01 -9.14 -12.59
CA PHE A 230 7.24 -8.44 -13.65
C PHE A 230 5.86 -7.99 -13.18
N LYS A 231 5.20 -8.78 -12.31
CA LYS A 231 3.95 -8.35 -11.65
C LYS A 231 4.19 -7.12 -10.79
N GLN A 232 5.25 -7.10 -9.99
CA GLN A 232 5.64 -5.95 -9.15
C GLN A 232 5.89 -4.69 -9.97
N ILE A 233 6.66 -4.80 -11.06
CA ILE A 233 6.94 -3.70 -11.98
C ILE A 233 5.64 -3.13 -12.54
N THR A 234 4.70 -3.99 -12.94
CA THR A 234 3.41 -3.58 -13.52
C THR A 234 2.53 -2.89 -12.48
N VAL A 235 2.46 -3.45 -11.27
CA VAL A 235 1.63 -2.96 -10.16
C VAL A 235 2.16 -1.66 -9.57
N GLY A 236 3.48 -1.49 -9.42
CA GLY A 236 4.11 -0.31 -8.82
C GLY A 236 4.04 0.99 -9.65
N THR A 237 3.39 0.97 -10.83
CA THR A 237 3.32 2.10 -11.77
C THR A 237 2.11 3.02 -11.60
N TYR A 238 1.09 2.64 -10.83
CA TYR A 238 -0.07 3.48 -10.50
C TYR A 238 -0.49 3.18 -9.05
N SER A 239 -0.96 4.15 -8.25
CA SER A 239 -2.41 4.32 -8.13
C SER A 239 -2.80 5.59 -7.35
N PHE A 240 -3.76 6.33 -7.90
CA PHE A 240 -4.42 7.46 -7.25
C PHE A 240 -5.91 7.16 -7.17
N THR A 241 -6.58 7.60 -6.10
CA THR A 241 -8.03 7.60 -6.01
C THR A 241 -8.57 8.98 -6.38
N SER A 242 -9.87 9.07 -6.66
CA SER A 242 -10.46 10.36 -7.00
C SER A 242 -10.38 11.34 -5.81
N PRO A 243 -9.83 12.55 -5.99
CA PRO A 243 -9.82 13.57 -4.94
C PRO A 243 -11.25 13.96 -4.52
N THR A 244 -11.43 14.29 -3.25
CA THR A 244 -12.70 14.85 -2.75
C THR A 244 -12.51 16.33 -2.43
N VAL A 245 -13.45 17.15 -2.90
CA VAL A 245 -13.48 18.60 -2.65
C VAL A 245 -14.85 18.93 -2.09
N LEU A 246 -14.88 19.75 -1.04
CA LEU A 246 -16.13 20.26 -0.49
C LEU A 246 -16.84 21.16 -1.51
N SER A 247 -18.08 20.82 -1.84
CA SER A 247 -18.99 21.70 -2.57
C SER A 247 -20.12 22.14 -1.64
N VAL A 248 -19.81 22.96 -0.63
CA VAL A 248 -20.85 23.76 0.04
C VAL A 248 -20.29 25.12 0.46
N ARG A 249 -20.87 26.19 -0.10
CA ARG A 249 -20.64 27.59 0.26
C ARG A 249 -21.14 27.87 1.68
N SER A 250 -20.23 27.79 2.62
CA SER A 250 -20.14 28.67 3.78
C SER A 250 -18.66 29.04 3.91
N VAL A 251 -18.37 30.28 4.29
CA VAL A 251 -17.09 31.00 4.15
C VAL A 251 -15.87 30.36 4.83
N ASP A 252 -15.99 29.13 5.33
CA ASP A 252 -15.10 28.65 6.37
C ASP A 252 -13.78 28.13 5.80
N ARG A 253 -13.70 27.25 4.77
CA ARG A 253 -12.41 26.87 4.13
C ARG A 253 -12.49 26.28 2.72
N ASN A 254 -11.50 26.59 1.88
CA ASN A 254 -11.20 25.88 0.63
C ASN A 254 -10.22 24.74 0.91
N GLU A 255 -10.72 23.53 1.16
CA GLU A 255 -9.89 22.35 1.47
C GLU A 255 -10.05 21.26 0.41
N LEU A 256 -8.95 20.61 0.09
CA LEU A 256 -8.85 19.46 -0.79
C LEU A 256 -8.34 18.28 0.03
N TYR A 257 -9.06 17.16 -0.02
CA TYR A 257 -8.59 15.92 0.57
C TYR A 257 -8.29 14.89 -0.52
N LEU A 258 -7.10 14.31 -0.47
CA LEU A 258 -6.60 13.39 -1.48
C LEU A 258 -6.17 12.08 -0.81
N ALA A 259 -6.83 11.00 -1.21
CA ALA A 259 -6.37 9.64 -0.93
C ALA A 259 -5.46 9.15 -2.06
N SER A 260 -4.42 8.43 -1.68
CA SER A 260 -3.47 7.80 -2.59
C SER A 260 -2.86 6.58 -1.91
N PHE A 261 -2.24 5.68 -2.66
CA PHE A 261 -1.50 4.58 -2.07
C PHE A 261 -0.29 4.22 -2.91
N SER A 262 0.66 3.57 -2.26
CA SER A 262 1.82 2.99 -2.92
C SER A 262 1.68 1.48 -2.85
N PRO A 263 1.51 0.80 -3.98
CA PRO A 263 1.51 -0.66 -3.99
C PRO A 263 2.81 -1.20 -3.40
N SER A 264 2.68 -2.13 -2.45
CA SER A 264 3.80 -2.89 -1.92
C SER A 264 4.07 -4.13 -2.76
N ILE A 265 5.27 -4.63 -2.59
CA ILE A 265 5.88 -5.68 -3.38
C ILE A 265 5.52 -7.04 -2.73
N PRO A 266 4.93 -8.02 -3.45
CA PRO A 266 4.70 -9.36 -2.90
C PRO A 266 6.00 -9.97 -2.35
N PRO A 267 5.96 -10.70 -1.23
CA PRO A 267 4.80 -11.31 -0.60
C PRO A 267 3.94 -10.38 0.30
N ALA A 268 4.24 -9.08 0.37
CA ALA A 268 3.42 -8.13 1.13
C ALA A 268 2.02 -7.96 0.50
N THR A 269 0.99 -8.25 1.30
CA THR A 269 -0.44 -7.99 1.03
C THR A 269 -0.83 -6.55 1.40
N PHE A 270 -0.10 -5.94 2.33
CA PHE A 270 -0.34 -4.59 2.82
C PHE A 270 0.19 -3.53 1.85
N TRP A 271 -0.68 -2.70 1.27
CA TRP A 271 -0.30 -1.54 0.46
C TRP A 271 -0.52 -0.25 1.26
N PRO A 272 0.52 0.52 1.62
CA PRO A 272 0.35 1.73 2.40
C PRO A 272 -0.43 2.81 1.61
N ALA A 273 -1.50 3.34 2.21
CA ALA A 273 -2.10 4.59 1.75
C ALA A 273 -1.46 5.83 2.39
N SER A 274 -1.85 6.96 1.81
CA SER A 274 -1.65 8.31 2.30
C SER A 274 -2.96 9.07 2.12
N MET A 275 -3.39 9.77 3.17
CA MET A 275 -4.60 10.57 3.17
C MET A 275 -4.23 12.00 3.54
N ARG A 276 -4.15 12.86 2.53
CA ARG A 276 -3.57 14.19 2.65
C ARG A 276 -4.63 15.27 2.59
N ALA A 277 -4.45 16.29 3.43
CA ALA A 277 -5.23 17.52 3.36
C ALA A 277 -4.40 18.68 2.84
N TYR A 278 -5.01 19.48 1.97
CA TYR A 278 -4.43 20.71 1.42
C TYR A 278 -5.40 21.87 1.58
N THR A 279 -4.86 23.05 1.87
CA THR A 279 -5.60 24.31 1.70
C THR A 279 -5.42 24.81 0.28
N ILE A 280 -6.51 25.19 -0.36
CA ILE A 280 -6.50 25.89 -1.65
C ILE A 280 -6.44 27.39 -1.35
N ASN A 281 -5.29 27.99 -1.63
CA ASN A 281 -5.07 29.41 -1.43
C ASN A 281 -5.82 30.24 -2.49
N ALA A 282 -6.01 31.54 -2.22
CA ALA A 282 -6.71 32.45 -3.14
C ALA A 282 -5.99 32.63 -4.50
N ASP A 283 -4.70 32.28 -4.58
CA ASP A 283 -3.89 32.29 -5.80
C ASP A 283 -3.90 30.94 -6.56
N ASN A 284 -4.80 30.02 -6.18
CA ASN A 284 -4.92 28.65 -6.70
C ASN A 284 -3.73 27.73 -6.41
N THR A 285 -2.81 28.10 -5.50
CA THR A 285 -1.79 27.19 -5.01
C THR A 285 -2.33 26.29 -3.89
N LEU A 286 -1.67 25.15 -3.67
CA LEU A 286 -2.03 24.19 -2.63
C LEU A 286 -1.00 24.23 -1.49
N THR A 287 -1.45 24.47 -0.26
CA THR A 287 -0.61 24.33 0.94
C THR A 287 -0.91 23.00 1.60
N PHE A 288 0.11 22.13 1.73
CA PHE A 288 -0.01 20.89 2.49
C PHE A 288 -0.28 21.17 3.98
N ARG A 289 -1.23 20.44 4.58
CA ARG A 289 -1.55 20.55 6.00
C ARG A 289 -1.08 19.34 6.78
N TRP A 290 -1.55 18.15 6.41
CA TRP A 290 -1.29 16.92 7.14
C TRP A 290 -1.46 15.68 6.24
N ASP A 291 -0.89 14.56 6.71
CA ASP A 291 -1.07 13.22 6.16
C ASP A 291 -1.47 12.28 7.30
N ALA A 292 -2.65 11.69 7.21
CA ALA A 292 -3.16 10.78 8.25
C ALA A 292 -2.30 9.53 8.38
N ALA A 293 -1.67 9.08 7.29
CA ALA A 293 -0.80 7.91 7.33
C ALA A 293 0.41 8.15 8.25
N THR A 294 0.99 9.35 8.23
CA THR A 294 2.10 9.74 9.11
C THR A 294 1.69 9.79 10.58
N GLN A 295 0.49 10.33 10.89
CA GLN A 295 -0.02 10.31 12.27
C GLN A 295 -0.31 8.89 12.75
N LEU A 296 -0.88 8.06 11.87
CA LEU A 296 -1.21 6.69 12.23
C LEU A 296 0.03 5.80 12.38
N GLN A 297 1.09 6.06 11.60
CA GLN A 297 2.37 5.38 11.71
C GLN A 297 2.97 5.48 13.12
N VAL A 298 2.84 6.63 13.78
CA VAL A 298 3.38 6.83 15.15
C VAL A 298 2.43 6.35 16.26
N LYS A 299 1.15 6.10 15.95
CA LYS A 299 0.17 5.60 16.93
C LYS A 299 0.48 4.15 17.31
N SER A 300 0.48 3.84 18.60
CA SER A 300 0.68 2.46 19.07
C SER A 300 -0.51 1.58 18.64
N PRO A 301 -0.29 0.37 18.10
CA PRO A 301 -1.37 -0.58 17.77
C PRO A 301 -2.33 -0.84 18.93
N SER A 302 -1.86 -0.86 20.18
CA SER A 302 -2.71 -1.06 21.36
C SER A 302 -3.61 0.15 21.69
N SER A 303 -3.23 1.35 21.26
CA SER A 303 -3.99 2.59 21.48
C SER A 303 -5.00 2.90 20.39
N ARG A 304 -5.01 2.13 19.29
CA ARG A 304 -5.99 2.29 18.21
C ARG A 304 -7.37 1.85 18.66
N GLU A 305 -8.35 2.73 18.47
CA GLU A 305 -9.76 2.40 18.70
C GLU A 305 -10.31 1.79 17.41
N ILE A 306 -10.46 0.46 17.41
CA ILE A 306 -11.00 -0.27 16.26
C ILE A 306 -12.24 -1.00 16.74
N PHE A 307 -13.34 -0.82 16.02
CA PHE A 307 -14.65 -1.34 16.35
C PHE A 307 -15.17 -2.26 15.25
N THR A 308 -16.17 -3.04 15.60
CA THR A 308 -16.89 -3.92 14.68
C THR A 308 -18.33 -4.05 15.13
N GLY A 309 -19.21 -4.44 14.21
CA GLY A 309 -20.59 -4.78 14.50
C GLY A 309 -20.74 -6.23 14.93
N ARG A 310 -21.65 -6.49 15.88
CA ARG A 310 -22.14 -7.84 16.17
C ARG A 310 -23.66 -7.79 16.34
N PHE A 311 -24.35 -8.74 15.70
CA PHE A 311 -25.78 -8.88 15.87
C PHE A 311 -26.10 -9.70 17.12
N ASP A 312 -26.88 -9.12 18.03
CA ASP A 312 -27.45 -9.85 19.16
C ASP A 312 -28.77 -10.48 18.74
N ASN A 313 -28.76 -11.80 18.56
CA ASN A 313 -29.96 -12.58 18.21
C ASN A 313 -31.07 -12.49 19.27
N THR A 314 -30.73 -12.22 20.54
CA THR A 314 -31.70 -12.13 21.64
C THR A 314 -32.44 -10.80 21.59
N ALA A 315 -31.70 -9.71 21.43
CA ALA A 315 -32.25 -8.36 21.32
C ALA A 315 -32.73 -8.01 19.91
N SER A 316 -32.37 -8.81 18.90
CA SER A 316 -32.58 -8.51 17.47
C SER A 316 -32.03 -7.14 17.06
N THR A 317 -30.88 -6.76 17.62
CA THR A 317 -30.26 -5.46 17.39
C THR A 317 -28.77 -5.61 17.07
N TRP A 318 -28.24 -4.63 16.35
CA TRP A 318 -26.81 -4.50 16.15
C TRP A 318 -26.17 -3.76 17.32
N GLY A 319 -25.09 -4.34 17.84
CA GLY A 319 -24.25 -3.76 18.86
C GLY A 319 -22.86 -3.47 18.32
N ARG A 320 -22.20 -2.47 18.89
CA ARG A 320 -20.78 -2.20 18.66
C ARG A 320 -19.93 -2.93 19.69
N GLU A 321 -18.86 -3.56 19.25
CA GLU A 321 -17.81 -4.11 20.11
C GLU A 321 -16.42 -3.65 19.65
N ALA A 322 -15.43 -3.71 20.54
CA ALA A 322 -14.05 -3.43 20.18
C ALA A 322 -13.44 -4.63 19.44
N PHE A 323 -12.73 -4.39 18.34
CA PHE A 323 -12.04 -5.43 17.57
C PHE A 323 -10.69 -5.76 18.25
N THR A 324 -10.74 -6.71 19.18
CA THR A 324 -9.60 -7.15 20.00
C THR A 324 -9.61 -8.67 20.16
N THR A 325 -8.46 -9.23 20.56
CA THR A 325 -8.34 -10.66 20.87
C THR A 325 -9.18 -11.10 22.08
N SER A 326 -9.74 -10.17 22.87
CA SER A 326 -10.69 -10.50 23.94
C SER A 326 -12.12 -10.71 23.43
N ASN A 327 -12.50 -10.03 22.34
CA ASN A 327 -13.88 -9.98 21.86
C ASN A 327 -14.09 -10.82 20.59
N ILE A 328 -13.05 -11.02 19.79
CA ILE A 328 -13.10 -11.75 18.53
C ILE A 328 -12.59 -13.18 18.73
N SER A 329 -13.41 -14.18 18.43
CA SER A 329 -13.05 -15.59 18.53
C SER A 329 -12.39 -16.15 17.26
N PRO A 330 -11.68 -17.29 17.31
CA PRO A 330 -11.16 -17.94 16.10
C PRO A 330 -12.27 -18.31 15.09
N VAL A 331 -13.45 -18.67 15.59
CA VAL A 331 -14.61 -19.02 14.75
C VAL A 331 -15.11 -17.80 13.97
N ASP A 332 -15.12 -16.62 14.59
CA ASP A 332 -15.53 -15.37 13.95
C ASP A 332 -14.67 -15.09 12.70
N LEU A 333 -13.36 -15.32 12.77
CA LEU A 333 -12.41 -15.10 11.67
C LEU A 333 -12.22 -16.30 10.74
N SER A 334 -12.94 -17.41 10.98
CA SER A 334 -12.77 -18.68 10.25
C SER A 334 -11.33 -19.24 10.29
N VAL A 335 -10.62 -19.05 11.41
CA VAL A 335 -9.23 -19.50 11.61
C VAL A 335 -9.15 -20.71 12.56
N PRO A 336 -8.13 -21.59 12.44
CA PRO A 336 -8.11 -22.87 13.14
C PRO A 336 -7.82 -22.77 14.64
N ASP A 337 -7.09 -21.75 15.09
CA ASP A 337 -6.62 -21.63 16.47
C ASP A 337 -6.46 -20.18 16.95
N THR A 338 -6.26 -20.03 18.26
CA THR A 338 -6.11 -18.70 18.90
C THR A 338 -4.81 -18.00 18.52
N ALA A 339 -3.75 -18.73 18.17
CA ALA A 339 -2.47 -18.12 17.77
C ALA A 339 -2.58 -17.43 16.40
N THR A 340 -3.28 -18.08 15.46
CA THR A 340 -3.59 -17.52 14.15
C THR A 340 -4.54 -16.32 14.28
N ARG A 341 -5.57 -16.44 15.14
CA ARG A 341 -6.47 -15.33 15.48
C ARG A 341 -5.71 -14.14 16.04
N ASP A 342 -4.82 -14.36 17.02
CA ASP A 342 -4.02 -13.29 17.64
C ASP A 342 -3.13 -12.61 16.60
N SER A 343 -2.44 -13.40 15.77
CA SER A 343 -1.58 -12.88 14.69
C SER A 343 -2.37 -12.04 13.67
N LEU A 344 -3.57 -12.49 13.29
CA LEU A 344 -4.44 -11.77 12.37
C LEU A 344 -4.96 -10.46 12.97
N VAL A 345 -5.46 -10.48 14.21
CA VAL A 345 -5.93 -9.28 14.89
C VAL A 345 -4.77 -8.29 15.06
N ASP A 346 -3.60 -8.74 15.49
CA ASP A 346 -2.42 -7.90 15.66
C ASP A 346 -1.99 -7.27 14.32
N TYR A 347 -2.03 -8.03 13.23
CA TYR A 347 -1.71 -7.55 11.89
C TYR A 347 -2.70 -6.47 11.42
N ILE A 348 -4.02 -6.68 11.54
CA ILE A 348 -5.04 -5.66 11.22
C ILE A 348 -4.85 -4.38 12.06
N ARG A 349 -4.42 -4.53 13.31
CA ARG A 349 -4.10 -3.38 14.18
C ARG A 349 -2.81 -2.66 13.79
N GLY A 350 -2.02 -3.23 12.87
CA GLY A 350 -0.82 -2.65 12.28
C GLY A 350 0.50 -3.15 12.87
N ILE A 351 0.51 -4.33 13.50
CA ILE A 351 1.73 -4.99 14.00
C ILE A 351 2.34 -5.81 12.87
N GLY A 352 3.66 -5.68 12.66
CA GLY A 352 4.39 -6.47 11.67
C GLY A 352 4.32 -5.92 10.23
N HIS A 353 3.76 -4.73 10.03
CA HIS A 353 3.81 -4.03 8.75
C HIS A 353 5.15 -3.32 8.52
N ASP A 354 5.59 -3.28 7.26
CA ASP A 354 6.78 -2.55 6.85
C ASP A 354 6.72 -1.07 7.22
N ASN A 355 7.84 -0.54 7.71
CA ASN A 355 7.97 0.84 8.18
C ASN A 355 6.91 1.23 9.23
N ASN A 356 6.30 0.27 9.93
CA ASN A 356 5.24 0.51 10.91
C ASN A 356 4.01 1.26 10.33
N MET A 357 3.80 1.15 9.01
CA MET A 357 2.65 1.72 8.31
C MET A 357 1.38 0.95 8.69
N LYS A 358 0.28 1.65 8.97
CA LYS A 358 -0.95 0.99 9.45
C LYS A 358 -2.20 1.33 8.65
N LEU A 359 -2.11 2.31 7.76
CA LEU A 359 -3.22 2.69 6.87
C LEU A 359 -3.07 1.91 5.57
N GLY A 360 -3.98 0.97 5.32
CA GLY A 360 -4.05 0.23 4.07
C GLY A 360 -4.52 1.08 2.91
N ASP A 361 -4.48 0.53 1.70
CA ASP A 361 -4.77 1.26 0.49
C ASP A 361 -6.24 1.70 0.45
N ILE A 362 -6.42 3.01 0.36
CA ILE A 362 -7.68 3.61 -0.05
C ILE A 362 -7.62 3.60 -1.57
N PHE A 363 -8.45 2.79 -2.25
CA PHE A 363 -8.38 2.61 -3.71
C PHE A 363 -9.63 3.10 -4.47
N HIS A 364 -10.77 2.41 -4.40
CA HIS A 364 -12.00 2.89 -5.03
C HIS A 364 -12.88 3.71 -4.08
N SER A 365 -12.45 3.85 -2.82
CA SER A 365 -13.16 4.62 -1.82
C SER A 365 -12.82 6.10 -1.94
N LYS A 366 -13.81 6.89 -2.35
CA LYS A 366 -13.75 8.36 -2.32
C LYS A 366 -14.02 8.81 -0.90
N PRO A 367 -13.10 9.55 -0.26
CA PRO A 367 -13.32 10.04 1.09
C PRO A 367 -14.53 10.97 1.14
N VAL A 368 -15.34 10.87 2.20
CA VAL A 368 -16.49 11.74 2.45
C VAL A 368 -16.28 12.52 3.73
N LEU A 369 -16.41 13.85 3.65
CA LEU A 369 -16.34 14.70 4.83
C LEU A 369 -17.74 14.90 5.41
N VAL A 370 -17.89 14.59 6.68
CA VAL A 370 -19.07 14.90 7.47
C VAL A 370 -18.79 16.17 8.26
N SER A 371 -19.61 17.19 8.07
CA SER A 371 -19.48 18.50 8.73
C SER A 371 -20.84 18.96 9.30
N SER A 372 -21.01 20.25 9.52
CA SER A 372 -22.29 20.84 9.92
C SER A 372 -23.42 20.48 8.93
N PRO A 373 -24.63 20.13 9.40
CA PRO A 373 -25.77 19.88 8.52
C PRO A 373 -26.11 21.08 7.62
N SER A 374 -26.76 20.80 6.48
CA SER A 374 -27.08 21.84 5.49
C SER A 374 -28.17 22.78 6.02
N ILE A 375 -27.94 24.09 5.96
CA ILE A 375 -28.99 25.07 6.28
C ILE A 375 -30.12 25.11 5.24
N PHE A 376 -29.90 24.54 4.05
CA PHE A 376 -30.83 24.63 2.92
C PHE A 376 -31.81 23.47 2.83
N HIS A 377 -31.63 22.41 3.64
CA HIS A 377 -32.61 21.34 3.73
C HIS A 377 -33.71 21.77 4.71
N ILE A 378 -34.85 22.21 4.19
CA ILE A 378 -35.96 22.74 5.00
C ILE A 378 -36.95 21.61 5.28
N GLU A 379 -36.95 21.13 6.52
CA GLU A 379 -37.90 20.14 7.02
C GLU A 379 -38.12 20.36 8.51
N GLU A 380 -39.29 19.94 9.00
CA GLU A 380 -39.63 20.01 10.42
C GLU A 380 -38.60 19.26 11.29
N GLY A 381 -38.24 19.85 12.42
CA GLY A 381 -37.17 19.36 13.30
C GLY A 381 -35.75 19.53 12.75
N TYR A 382 -35.56 19.70 11.44
CA TYR A 382 -34.24 19.75 10.81
C TYR A 382 -33.64 21.16 10.70
N SER A 383 -34.31 22.12 10.05
CA SER A 383 -33.83 23.51 9.91
C SER A 383 -34.97 24.53 9.88
N HIS A 384 -34.67 25.79 10.23
CA HIS A 384 -35.64 26.89 10.23
C HIS A 384 -35.25 27.95 9.20
N LEU A 385 -35.91 27.96 8.03
CA LEU A 385 -35.92 29.11 7.11
C LEU A 385 -37.26 29.86 7.12
N HIS A 386 -38.27 29.37 7.84
CA HIS A 386 -39.53 30.08 8.07
C HIS A 386 -39.58 30.64 9.49
N THR A 387 -39.11 31.88 9.64
CA THR A 387 -39.41 32.69 10.81
C THR A 387 -40.85 33.17 10.73
N SER A 388 -41.61 32.95 11.82
CA SER A 388 -42.80 33.71 12.26
C SER A 388 -44.23 33.17 12.09
N ASP A 389 -44.48 31.93 11.65
CA ASP A 389 -45.86 31.42 11.74
C ASP A 389 -45.97 29.94 12.17
N SER A 390 -46.84 29.72 13.15
CA SER A 390 -47.35 28.44 13.67
C SER A 390 -46.36 27.39 14.21
N GLY A 391 -46.20 27.36 15.54
CA GLY A 391 -46.24 26.11 16.33
C GLY A 391 -45.19 25.00 16.18
N LEU A 392 -44.23 25.09 15.26
CA LEU A 392 -43.27 24.01 15.01
C LEU A 392 -42.13 23.99 16.06
N SER A 393 -42.09 22.90 16.85
CA SER A 393 -41.23 22.61 18.01
C SER A 393 -41.26 23.65 19.15
N PRO A 394 -41.87 23.34 20.31
CA PRO A 394 -41.76 24.18 21.51
C PRO A 394 -40.28 24.35 21.91
N GLY A 395 -39.64 25.45 21.51
CA GLY A 395 -38.32 25.85 22.03
C GLY A 395 -37.17 26.10 21.03
N GLY A 396 -37.39 26.14 19.71
CA GLY A 396 -36.37 26.63 18.75
C GLY A 396 -35.10 25.78 18.64
N LYS A 397 -35.17 24.48 18.97
CA LYS A 397 -34.05 23.53 18.85
C LYS A 397 -34.22 22.75 17.54
N THR A 398 -33.34 22.97 16.56
CA THR A 398 -33.27 22.16 15.33
C THR A 398 -32.04 21.28 15.31
N PHE A 399 -32.09 20.20 14.52
CA PHE A 399 -30.92 19.35 14.27
C PHE A 399 -29.75 20.15 13.69
N GLN A 400 -30.02 20.99 12.69
CA GLN A 400 -29.00 21.84 12.08
C GLN A 400 -28.32 22.75 13.11
N LYS A 401 -29.09 23.36 14.04
CA LYS A 401 -28.51 24.20 15.10
C LYS A 401 -27.79 23.39 16.17
N ALA A 402 -28.31 22.22 16.54
CA ALA A 402 -27.67 21.34 17.50
C ALA A 402 -26.29 20.85 17.00
N LYS A 403 -26.13 20.65 15.68
CA LYS A 403 -24.91 20.13 15.06
C LYS A 403 -24.14 21.19 14.25
N GLU A 404 -24.45 22.48 14.45
CA GLU A 404 -23.83 23.60 13.72
C GLU A 404 -22.30 23.62 13.88
N HIS A 405 -21.81 23.22 15.05
CA HIS A 405 -20.39 23.22 15.40
C HIS A 405 -19.80 21.81 15.55
N ARG A 406 -20.44 20.80 14.96
CA ARG A 406 -19.97 19.41 15.02
C ARG A 406 -18.56 19.28 14.46
N ARG A 407 -17.71 18.45 15.10
CA ARG A 407 -16.37 18.11 14.58
C ARG A 407 -16.46 17.56 13.16
N ARG A 408 -15.54 17.98 12.30
CA ARG A 408 -15.46 17.53 10.91
C ARG A 408 -14.69 16.22 10.87
N ILE A 409 -15.35 15.17 10.41
CA ILE A 409 -14.75 13.83 10.33
C ILE A 409 -14.74 13.38 8.88
N LEU A 410 -13.60 12.88 8.44
CA LEU A 410 -13.37 12.39 7.10
C LEU A 410 -13.35 10.87 7.11
N TYR A 411 -14.27 10.26 6.37
CA TYR A 411 -14.43 8.82 6.31
C TYR A 411 -13.93 8.28 4.98
N ALA A 412 -13.15 7.20 5.02
CA ALA A 412 -12.68 6.50 3.82
C ALA A 412 -12.58 5.01 4.11
N GLY A 413 -13.05 4.19 3.16
CA GLY A 413 -12.82 2.75 3.18
C GLY A 413 -11.41 2.43 2.70
N ALA A 414 -10.78 1.46 3.35
CA ALA A 414 -9.48 0.93 2.98
C ALA A 414 -9.49 -0.60 2.89
N ASN A 415 -8.58 -1.13 2.07
CA ASN A 415 -8.45 -2.57 1.84
C ASN A 415 -7.72 -3.31 2.97
N ASP A 416 -7.33 -2.61 4.04
CA ASP A 416 -6.93 -3.21 5.33
C ASP A 416 -8.11 -3.75 6.15
N GLY A 417 -9.32 -3.70 5.59
CA GLY A 417 -10.52 -4.22 6.22
C GLY A 417 -11.31 -3.16 6.98
N MET A 418 -10.90 -1.89 6.94
CA MET A 418 -11.51 -0.86 7.78
C MET A 418 -12.13 0.29 6.98
N LEU A 419 -13.24 0.81 7.50
CA LEU A 419 -13.59 2.21 7.30
C LEU A 419 -12.85 3.03 8.36
N HIS A 420 -12.00 3.96 7.92
CA HIS A 420 -11.29 4.87 8.82
C HIS A 420 -12.04 6.18 8.98
N ALA A 421 -11.98 6.74 10.19
CA ALA A 421 -12.51 8.06 10.53
C ALA A 421 -11.37 8.99 10.99
N PHE A 422 -11.04 10.00 10.18
CA PHE A 422 -9.97 10.94 10.47
C PHE A 422 -10.53 12.30 10.92
N LEU A 423 -9.93 12.87 11.97
CA LEU A 423 -10.25 14.20 12.43
C LEU A 423 -9.77 15.25 11.41
N ALA A 424 -10.72 15.98 10.84
CA ALA A 424 -10.47 16.97 9.79
C ALA A 424 -10.80 18.41 10.23
N GLY A 425 -11.29 18.62 11.45
CA GLY A 425 -11.70 19.94 11.94
C GLY A 425 -12.37 19.92 13.30
N GLU A 426 -11.99 20.81 14.20
CA GLU A 426 -12.74 21.05 15.46
C GLU A 426 -13.22 22.50 15.54
N TRP A 427 -14.44 22.75 16.00
CA TRP A 427 -14.92 24.11 16.14
C TRP A 427 -14.21 24.85 17.27
N ASN A 428 -13.63 26.01 16.97
CA ASN A 428 -13.04 26.89 17.97
C ASN A 428 -13.98 28.06 18.24
N SER A 429 -14.63 28.04 19.40
CA SER A 429 -15.58 29.06 19.84
C SER A 429 -14.95 30.44 20.06
N SER A 430 -13.64 30.51 20.31
CA SER A 430 -12.93 31.78 20.53
C SER A 430 -12.63 32.49 19.22
N THR A 431 -12.37 31.74 18.14
CA THR A 431 -12.11 32.31 16.80
C THR A 431 -13.36 32.37 15.93
N GLY A 432 -14.41 31.63 16.28
CA GLY A 432 -15.61 31.49 15.44
C GLY A 432 -15.31 30.78 14.11
N LEU A 433 -14.30 29.91 14.10
CA LEU A 433 -13.81 29.19 12.94
C LEU A 433 -13.44 27.77 13.37
N TYR A 434 -13.43 26.82 12.45
CA TYR A 434 -12.81 25.53 12.73
C TYR A 434 -11.29 25.70 12.95
N SER A 435 -10.69 24.85 13.79
CA SER A 435 -9.28 24.84 14.16
C SER A 435 -8.38 24.58 12.95
N THR A 436 -7.15 25.10 12.97
CA THR A 436 -6.11 24.74 11.98
C THR A 436 -5.22 23.57 12.45
N ASN A 437 -5.43 23.08 13.68
CA ASN A 437 -4.65 22.00 14.28
C ASN A 437 -5.21 20.60 13.97
N ASP A 438 -6.08 20.48 12.98
CA ASP A 438 -6.53 19.19 12.47
C ASP A 438 -5.27 18.43 12.03
N THR A 439 -4.97 17.34 12.73
CA THR A 439 -3.73 16.57 12.51
C THR A 439 -3.91 15.46 11.49
N GLY A 440 -5.14 15.15 11.09
CA GLY A 440 -5.46 13.90 10.38
C GLY A 440 -5.39 12.69 11.31
N GLU A 441 -5.56 12.88 12.63
CA GLU A 441 -5.59 11.78 13.59
C GLU A 441 -6.75 10.81 13.29
N GLU A 442 -6.45 9.51 13.28
CA GLU A 442 -7.47 8.46 13.26
C GLU A 442 -8.21 8.42 14.61
N LEU A 443 -9.50 8.77 14.59
CA LEU A 443 -10.41 8.62 15.73
C LEU A 443 -10.76 7.15 15.94
N PHE A 444 -11.20 6.47 14.89
CA PHE A 444 -11.45 5.04 14.95
C PHE A 444 -11.33 4.38 13.57
N GLY A 445 -11.13 3.06 13.57
CA GLY A 445 -11.38 2.17 12.43
C GLY A 445 -12.63 1.32 12.69
N TYR A 446 -13.40 1.03 11.65
CA TYR A 446 -14.54 0.11 11.72
C TYR A 446 -14.33 -1.06 10.79
N VAL A 447 -14.23 -2.27 11.34
CA VAL A 447 -14.14 -3.54 10.61
C VAL A 447 -15.56 -4.10 10.51
N PRO A 448 -16.16 -4.22 9.31
CA PRO A 448 -17.46 -4.85 9.18
C PRO A 448 -17.40 -6.34 9.57
N ASN A 449 -18.45 -6.86 10.20
CA ASN A 449 -18.58 -8.28 10.53
C ASN A 449 -18.52 -9.15 9.28
N THR A 450 -19.13 -8.66 8.21
CA THR A 450 -19.28 -9.37 6.93
C THR A 450 -17.95 -9.80 6.29
N ILE A 451 -16.83 -9.14 6.60
CA ILE A 451 -15.51 -9.48 6.05
C ILE A 451 -14.66 -10.36 6.97
N TRP A 452 -15.09 -10.65 8.19
CA TRP A 452 -14.29 -11.41 9.16
C TRP A 452 -13.73 -12.73 8.61
N PRO A 453 -14.50 -13.57 7.87
CA PRO A 453 -13.99 -14.83 7.34
C PRO A 453 -12.88 -14.68 6.29
N THR A 454 -12.80 -13.53 5.62
CA THR A 454 -11.82 -13.28 4.54
C THR A 454 -10.61 -12.49 5.03
N LEU A 455 -10.64 -11.95 6.25
CA LEU A 455 -9.51 -11.19 6.81
C LEU A 455 -8.21 -12.01 6.87
N ILE A 456 -8.30 -13.34 6.94
CA ILE A 456 -7.12 -14.21 6.93
C ILE A 456 -6.27 -14.05 5.65
N ASP A 457 -6.90 -13.71 4.53
CA ASP A 457 -6.22 -13.47 3.26
C ASP A 457 -5.39 -12.18 3.28
N TYR A 458 -5.55 -11.35 4.33
CA TYR A 458 -4.74 -10.16 4.54
C TYR A 458 -3.36 -10.47 5.13
N LEU A 459 -3.15 -11.65 5.72
CA LEU A 459 -1.81 -12.03 6.19
C LEU A 459 -0.87 -12.32 5.01
N PRO A 460 0.40 -11.88 5.07
CA PRO A 460 1.39 -12.19 4.05
C PRO A 460 1.68 -13.70 4.02
N GLY A 461 1.79 -14.27 2.83
CA GLY A 461 2.02 -15.69 2.57
C GLY A 461 2.82 -15.92 1.29
N ASP A 462 3.17 -17.17 1.00
CA ASP A 462 4.13 -17.55 -0.04
C ASP A 462 3.73 -17.15 -1.48
N VAL A 463 2.42 -16.98 -1.72
CA VAL A 463 1.82 -16.57 -3.01
C VAL A 463 0.69 -15.57 -2.78
N THR A 464 1.02 -14.35 -2.40
CA THR A 464 -0.01 -13.32 -2.13
C THR A 464 -0.34 -12.50 -3.37
N SER A 465 -1.63 -12.47 -3.70
CA SER A 465 -2.25 -11.38 -4.44
C SER A 465 -2.76 -10.35 -3.44
N HIS A 466 -2.75 -9.08 -3.81
CA HIS A 466 -3.40 -8.02 -3.04
C HIS A 466 -4.90 -8.33 -2.88
N CYS A 467 -5.40 -8.17 -1.65
CA CYS A 467 -6.78 -8.47 -1.27
C CYS A 467 -7.59 -7.18 -1.19
N TYR A 468 -8.87 -7.27 -1.56
CA TYR A 468 -9.81 -6.15 -1.50
C TYR A 468 -10.71 -6.36 -0.30
N HIS A 469 -11.01 -5.31 0.46
CA HIS A 469 -11.93 -5.35 1.59
C HIS A 469 -12.92 -4.18 1.54
N VAL A 470 -12.79 -3.17 2.40
CA VAL A 470 -13.73 -2.04 2.45
C VAL A 470 -13.38 -1.03 1.34
N ASP A 471 -13.71 -1.37 0.10
CA ASP A 471 -13.25 -0.62 -1.08
C ASP A 471 -14.30 0.36 -1.63
N SER A 472 -15.56 0.32 -1.17
CA SER A 472 -16.61 1.21 -1.69
C SER A 472 -16.50 2.64 -1.14
N SER A 473 -16.98 3.59 -1.92
CA SER A 473 -17.06 4.99 -1.49
C SER A 473 -18.18 5.14 -0.44
N PRO A 474 -17.88 5.59 0.80
CA PRO A 474 -18.92 5.86 1.78
C PRO A 474 -19.85 6.98 1.32
N ARG A 475 -21.12 6.86 1.68
CA ARG A 475 -22.18 7.82 1.38
C ARG A 475 -22.82 8.24 2.67
N VAL A 476 -23.01 9.55 2.83
CA VAL A 476 -23.54 10.13 4.06
C VAL A 476 -24.75 10.98 3.74
N ALA A 477 -25.79 10.85 4.53
CA ALA A 477 -26.95 11.74 4.51
C ALA A 477 -27.54 11.87 5.91
N ASP A 478 -28.24 12.97 6.13
CA ASP A 478 -29.07 13.11 7.31
C ASP A 478 -30.42 12.44 7.06
N VAL A 479 -30.82 11.58 7.99
CA VAL A 479 -32.01 10.74 7.91
C VAL A 479 -32.82 10.97 9.17
N TRP A 480 -34.13 10.99 9.00
CA TRP A 480 -35.08 11.06 10.10
C TRP A 480 -35.70 9.68 10.31
N TRP A 481 -35.79 9.23 11.55
CA TRP A 481 -36.64 8.13 11.93
C TRP A 481 -37.29 8.38 13.29
N TYR A 482 -38.50 7.85 13.41
CA TYR A 482 -39.33 8.00 14.59
C TYR A 482 -38.73 7.28 15.81
N ASN A 483 -38.71 7.95 16.97
CA ASN A 483 -38.07 7.42 18.19
C ASN A 483 -39.05 6.95 19.29
N GLY A 484 -40.37 6.96 19.04
CA GLY A 484 -41.36 6.31 19.90
C GLY A 484 -42.36 7.21 20.63
N THR A 485 -42.30 8.54 20.49
CA THR A 485 -43.34 9.45 21.02
C THR A 485 -44.36 9.79 19.94
N ASP A 486 -45.58 9.23 20.04
CA ASP A 486 -46.59 9.31 18.97
C ASP A 486 -47.29 10.68 19.01
N ASP A 487 -46.55 11.70 18.60
CA ASP A 487 -46.94 13.10 18.64
C ASP A 487 -47.08 13.75 17.26
N ASP A 488 -46.89 12.98 16.17
CA ASP A 488 -46.93 13.42 14.76
C ASP A 488 -46.02 14.64 14.46
N ILE A 489 -45.04 14.93 15.32
CA ILE A 489 -44.17 16.10 15.21
C ILE A 489 -42.74 15.62 15.01
N LYS A 490 -42.10 16.04 13.91
CA LYS A 490 -40.67 15.74 13.73
C LYS A 490 -39.83 16.56 14.70
N GLN A 491 -39.06 15.87 15.53
CA GLN A 491 -38.20 16.50 16.53
C GLN A 491 -36.74 16.52 16.08
N ALA A 492 -35.98 17.51 16.55
CA ALA A 492 -34.54 17.60 16.27
C ALA A 492 -33.73 16.38 16.73
N SER A 493 -34.17 15.70 17.79
CA SER A 493 -33.54 14.50 18.36
C SER A 493 -33.79 13.21 17.57
N GLU A 494 -34.68 13.24 16.57
CA GLU A 494 -35.00 12.11 15.69
C GLU A 494 -34.21 12.14 14.38
N TRP A 495 -33.40 13.19 14.19
CA TRP A 495 -32.53 13.35 13.04
C TRP A 495 -31.15 12.82 13.36
N HIS A 496 -30.59 12.08 12.42
CA HIS A 496 -29.30 11.42 12.54
C HIS A 496 -28.52 11.57 11.24
N THR A 497 -27.20 11.63 11.32
CA THR A 497 -26.31 11.53 10.15
C THR A 497 -25.89 10.07 9.98
N VAL A 498 -26.33 9.44 8.89
CA VAL A 498 -26.05 8.03 8.59
C VAL A 498 -25.00 7.92 7.51
N LEU A 499 -23.99 7.08 7.76
CA LEU A 499 -23.00 6.66 6.78
C LEU A 499 -23.33 5.24 6.30
N VAL A 500 -23.43 5.03 5.00
CA VAL A 500 -23.56 3.71 4.38
C VAL A 500 -22.36 3.47 3.47
N ALA A 501 -21.76 2.29 3.58
CA ALA A 501 -20.66 1.87 2.72
C ALA A 501 -20.80 0.39 2.37
N GLY A 502 -20.20 0.01 1.24
CA GLY A 502 -20.08 -1.36 0.78
C GLY A 502 -18.62 -1.80 0.69
N LEU A 503 -18.42 -3.00 0.16
CA LEU A 503 -17.13 -3.70 0.12
C LEU A 503 -16.62 -3.91 -1.32
N ARG A 504 -17.46 -3.69 -2.35
CA ARG A 504 -17.15 -3.98 -3.76
C ARG A 504 -16.67 -5.43 -3.92
N LYS A 505 -15.44 -5.64 -4.38
CA LYS A 505 -14.81 -6.96 -4.56
C LYS A 505 -14.45 -7.63 -3.22
N GLY A 506 -14.37 -6.86 -2.14
CA GLY A 506 -14.04 -7.39 -0.82
C GLY A 506 -15.19 -8.09 -0.10
N GLY A 507 -16.40 -8.05 -0.64
CA GLY A 507 -17.53 -8.76 -0.08
C GLY A 507 -18.87 -8.33 -0.65
N ASP A 508 -19.89 -9.09 -0.29
CA ASP A 508 -21.25 -9.03 -0.80
C ASP A 508 -22.22 -8.36 0.17
N GLY A 509 -21.78 -7.30 0.85
CA GLY A 509 -22.60 -6.62 1.84
C GLY A 509 -22.44 -5.11 1.91
N TYR A 510 -23.44 -4.48 2.51
CA TYR A 510 -23.42 -3.09 2.94
C TYR A 510 -23.50 -3.02 4.46
N PHE A 511 -22.93 -1.97 5.03
CA PHE A 511 -23.09 -1.64 6.44
C PHE A 511 -23.47 -0.17 6.59
N ALA A 512 -24.18 0.13 7.68
CA ALA A 512 -24.59 1.47 8.03
C ALA A 512 -24.21 1.82 9.47
N LEU A 513 -23.65 3.01 9.63
CA LEU A 513 -23.23 3.57 10.90
C LEU A 513 -23.98 4.88 11.17
N ASP A 514 -24.40 5.06 12.41
CA ASP A 514 -24.76 6.37 12.94
C ASP A 514 -23.48 7.13 13.29
N VAL A 515 -23.23 8.20 12.53
CA VAL A 515 -22.08 9.10 12.69
C VAL A 515 -22.49 10.50 13.12
N THR A 516 -23.62 10.61 13.83
CA THR A 516 -24.21 11.90 14.21
C THR A 516 -23.32 12.71 15.15
N ASP A 517 -22.70 12.07 16.15
CA ASP A 517 -22.15 12.76 17.33
C ASP A 517 -20.67 12.48 17.62
N PRO A 518 -19.74 13.07 16.85
CA PRO A 518 -18.30 12.97 17.08
C PRO A 518 -17.76 13.93 18.15
N GLU A 519 -18.61 14.72 18.84
CA GLU A 519 -18.24 15.93 19.60
C GLU A 519 -17.12 15.72 20.64
N SER A 520 -17.13 14.59 21.34
CA SER A 520 -16.09 14.23 22.33
C SER A 520 -15.13 13.12 21.85
N GLY A 521 -15.13 12.82 20.55
CA GLY A 521 -14.43 11.65 20.00
C GLY A 521 -15.26 10.38 20.12
N VAL A 522 -14.59 9.25 20.29
CA VAL A 522 -15.23 7.96 20.49
C VAL A 522 -15.89 7.93 21.86
N THR A 523 -17.17 7.57 21.89
CA THR A 523 -17.96 7.40 23.13
C THR A 523 -18.53 5.99 23.18
N SER A 524 -19.27 5.63 24.22
CA SER A 524 -19.97 4.34 24.29
C SER A 524 -20.99 4.12 23.16
N SER A 525 -21.51 5.19 22.55
CA SER A 525 -22.53 5.15 21.49
C SER A 525 -22.05 5.62 20.12
N PHE A 526 -20.88 6.27 20.02
CA PHE A 526 -20.32 6.77 18.75
C PHE A 526 -19.00 6.06 18.38
N PRO A 527 -18.86 5.52 17.16
CA PRO A 527 -19.91 5.37 16.15
C PRO A 527 -21.00 4.39 16.61
N GLY A 528 -22.24 4.57 16.15
CA GLY A 528 -23.32 3.61 16.39
C GLY A 528 -23.43 2.63 15.22
N VAL A 529 -23.58 1.34 15.47
CA VAL A 529 -23.83 0.36 14.40
C VAL A 529 -25.34 0.25 14.20
N LEU A 530 -25.83 0.61 13.02
CA LEU A 530 -27.25 0.51 12.70
C LEU A 530 -27.58 -0.88 12.18
N TRP A 531 -26.87 -1.31 11.15
CA TRP A 531 -27.02 -2.63 10.55
C TRP A 531 -25.84 -2.99 9.65
N GLU A 532 -25.65 -4.28 9.47
CA GLU A 532 -24.91 -4.86 8.35
C GLU A 532 -25.79 -5.89 7.65
N ASN A 533 -25.67 -5.97 6.33
CA ASN A 533 -26.43 -6.94 5.55
C ASN A 533 -25.56 -7.51 4.43
N ASN A 534 -25.39 -8.83 4.45
CA ASN A 534 -24.66 -9.64 3.49
C ASN A 534 -25.48 -10.88 3.08
N ASP A 535 -26.80 -10.76 2.99
CA ASP A 535 -27.64 -11.85 2.51
C ASP A 535 -27.24 -12.23 1.08
N THR A 536 -26.48 -13.32 0.96
CA THR A 536 -25.90 -13.79 -0.30
C THR A 536 -26.94 -14.27 -1.32
N THR A 537 -28.21 -14.38 -0.91
CA THR A 537 -29.32 -14.68 -1.82
C THR A 537 -29.85 -13.44 -2.54
N VAL A 538 -29.56 -12.24 -2.01
CA VAL A 538 -30.05 -10.95 -2.50
C VAL A 538 -28.91 -10.04 -2.95
N PHE A 539 -27.78 -10.10 -2.26
CA PHE A 539 -26.61 -9.28 -2.50
C PHE A 539 -25.49 -10.07 -3.19
N ALA A 540 -24.74 -9.35 -4.01
CA ALA A 540 -23.48 -9.78 -4.60
C ALA A 540 -22.44 -8.69 -4.32
N GLU A 541 -21.24 -8.81 -4.91
CA GLU A 541 -20.21 -7.77 -4.84
C GLU A 541 -20.79 -6.36 -5.05
N THR A 542 -20.57 -5.49 -4.07
CA THR A 542 -21.25 -4.19 -3.94
C THR A 542 -20.58 -3.11 -4.80
N TRP A 543 -20.55 -3.33 -6.12
CA TRP A 543 -19.94 -2.42 -7.12
C TRP A 543 -20.65 -1.06 -7.20
N SER A 544 -21.95 -1.05 -6.90
CA SER A 544 -22.80 0.13 -6.89
C SER A 544 -22.54 0.97 -5.64
N GLU A 545 -22.39 2.29 -5.83
CA GLU A 545 -22.35 3.22 -4.71
C GLU A 545 -23.79 3.41 -4.16
N PRO A 546 -24.01 3.31 -2.84
CA PRO A 546 -25.34 3.49 -2.28
C PRO A 546 -25.84 4.93 -2.45
N PHE A 547 -27.15 5.12 -2.54
CA PHE A 547 -27.77 6.44 -2.53
C PHE A 547 -28.81 6.49 -1.41
N ILE A 548 -28.77 7.55 -0.61
CA ILE A 548 -29.69 7.76 0.50
C ILE A 548 -30.62 8.90 0.10
N GLY A 549 -31.92 8.61 0.05
CA GLY A 549 -32.94 9.58 -0.33
C GLY A 549 -34.31 9.22 0.23
N LYS A 550 -35.14 10.24 0.40
CA LYS A 550 -36.52 10.08 0.85
C LYS A 550 -37.40 9.66 -0.34
N VAL A 551 -38.18 8.60 -0.14
CA VAL A 551 -39.17 8.13 -1.12
C VAL A 551 -40.56 8.15 -0.51
N SER A 552 -41.56 8.52 -1.29
CA SER A 552 -42.96 8.37 -0.88
C SER A 552 -43.37 6.93 -1.13
N ILE A 553 -43.71 6.19 -0.08
CA ILE A 553 -44.27 4.85 -0.19
C ILE A 553 -45.79 5.02 -0.17
N LYS A 554 -46.48 4.45 -1.16
CA LYS A 554 -47.95 4.39 -1.13
C LYS A 554 -48.33 3.24 -0.22
N ASP A 555 -48.97 3.56 0.91
CA ASP A 555 -49.54 2.51 1.76
C ASP A 555 -50.55 1.71 0.93
N SER A 556 -50.27 0.42 0.77
CA SER A 556 -51.22 -0.57 0.29
C SER A 556 -52.08 -1.01 1.46
N SER A 557 -52.89 -0.09 1.98
CA SER A 557 -53.98 -0.38 2.92
C SER A 557 -55.21 -0.89 2.18
#